data_AF-A0A9Q1BW74-F1
#
_entry.id   AF-A0A9Q1BW74-F1
#
_cell.length_a   1.000
_cell.length_b   1.000
_cell.length_c   1.000
_cell.angle_alpha   90.00
_cell.angle_beta   90.00
_cell.angle_gamma   90.00
#
_symmetry.space_group_name_H-M   'P 1'
#
loop_
_entity.id
_entity.type
_entity.pdbx_description
1 polymer ?
#
loop_
_entity_poly.entity_id
_entity_poly.type
_entity_poly.pdbx_seq_one_letter_code
_entity_poly.pdbx_strand_id
1 'polypeptide(L)'
;MEDLQWKISEGRRIGLVSLYKGSAGDTLDKLRLERFQQKVATSVSCVRPENLPPTSSAAKFHSLHVYHQVQVWKGVTTLDLRYSDGK
;
A
#
# COMPACT_ATOMS: atom_id res chain seq x y z
N MET A 1 8.42 -1.90 -17.73
CA MET A 1 8.67 -1.30 -16.39
C MET A 1 7.45 -0.60 -15.76
N GLU A 2 6.80 0.38 -16.39
CA GLU A 2 5.78 1.20 -15.70
C GLU A 2 4.43 0.48 -15.51
N ASP A 3 3.98 -0.31 -16.48
CA ASP A 3 2.59 -0.78 -16.53
C ASP A 3 2.22 -1.78 -15.41
N LEU A 4 3.08 -2.76 -15.11
CA LEU A 4 2.78 -3.74 -14.07
C LEU A 4 2.88 -3.15 -12.65
N GLN A 5 3.88 -2.30 -12.43
CA GLN A 5 4.02 -1.59 -11.16
C GLN A 5 2.86 -0.61 -10.93
N TRP A 6 2.37 0.04 -11.99
CA TRP A 6 1.17 0.89 -11.90
C TRP A 6 -0.05 0.06 -11.51
N LYS A 7 -0.29 -1.10 -12.14
CA LYS A 7 -1.45 -1.96 -11.83
C LYS A 7 -1.43 -2.47 -10.39
N ILE A 8 -0.28 -2.96 -9.93
CA ILE A 8 -0.10 -3.37 -8.53
C ILE A 8 -0.32 -2.17 -7.60
N SER A 9 0.20 -1.00 -7.98
CA SER A 9 0.08 0.20 -7.16
C SER A 9 -1.33 0.74 -7.07
N GLU A 10 -2.08 0.69 -8.17
CA GLU A 10 -3.44 1.20 -8.26
C GLU A 10 -4.44 0.26 -7.61
N GLY A 11 -4.35 -1.04 -7.89
CA GLY A 11 -5.18 -2.05 -7.22
C GLY A 11 -5.01 -2.02 -5.70
N ARG A 12 -3.76 -1.89 -5.24
CA ARG A 12 -3.44 -1.65 -3.82
C ARG A 12 -4.12 -0.39 -3.30
N ARG A 13 -3.96 0.74 -4.00
CA ARG A 13 -4.48 2.03 -3.57
C ARG A 13 -6.01 1.97 -3.38
N ILE A 14 -6.73 1.48 -4.38
CA ILE A 14 -8.19 1.35 -4.35
C ILE A 14 -8.66 0.44 -3.21
N GLY A 15 -8.02 -0.72 -3.05
CA GLY A 15 -8.37 -1.69 -2.01
C GLY A 15 -8.16 -1.13 -0.60
N LEU A 16 -7.01 -0.52 -0.33
CA LEU A 16 -6.71 0.04 0.99
C LEU A 16 -7.56 1.28 1.30
N VAL A 17 -7.77 2.16 0.33
CA VAL A 17 -8.66 3.33 0.51
C VAL A 17 -10.07 2.89 0.89
N SER A 18 -10.62 1.89 0.19
CA SER A 18 -11.93 1.29 0.51
C SER A 18 -11.97 0.68 1.92
N LEU A 19 -10.92 -0.07 2.30
CA LEU A 19 -10.79 -0.68 3.63
C LEU A 19 -10.82 0.36 4.76
N TYR A 20 -10.20 1.52 4.52
CA TYR A 20 -10.17 2.65 5.46
C TYR A 20 -11.33 3.63 5.25
N LYS A 21 -12.39 3.22 4.56
CA LYS A 21 -13.63 4.00 4.33
C LYS A 21 -13.41 5.33 3.59
N GLY A 22 -12.34 5.43 2.80
CA GLY A 22 -12.09 6.57 1.93
C GLY A 22 -12.81 6.46 0.59
N SER A 23 -12.88 7.57 -0.12
CA SER A 23 -13.43 7.70 -1.47
C SER A 23 -12.36 7.49 -2.55
N ALA A 24 -12.75 7.23 -3.80
CA ALA A 24 -11.83 6.91 -4.89
C ALA A 24 -10.71 7.96 -5.12
N GLY A 25 -10.94 9.22 -4.79
CA GLY A 25 -9.97 10.31 -4.87
C GLY A 25 -9.09 10.49 -3.62
N ASP A 26 -9.33 9.74 -2.55
CA ASP A 26 -8.54 9.84 -1.33
C ASP A 26 -7.19 9.13 -1.45
N THR A 27 -6.23 9.64 -0.68
CA THR A 27 -4.92 9.03 -0.49
C THR A 27 -4.83 8.41 0.89
N LEU A 28 -3.96 7.41 1.04
CA LEU A 28 -3.73 6.79 2.34
C LEU A 28 -3.14 7.78 3.35
N ASP A 29 -2.34 8.74 2.89
CA ASP A 29 -1.75 9.76 3.76
C ASP A 29 -2.82 10.73 4.28
N LYS A 30 -3.80 11.13 3.45
CA LYS A 30 -4.95 11.93 3.87
C LYS A 30 -5.77 11.17 4.92
N LEU A 31 -6.16 9.93 4.64
CA LEU A 31 -6.92 9.10 5.57
C LEU A 31 -6.16 8.86 6.88
N ARG A 32 -4.83 8.70 6.81
CA ARG A 32 -3.96 8.55 7.97
C ARG A 32 -4.01 9.79 8.87
N LEU A 33 -3.93 10.98 8.27
CA LEU A 33 -4.00 12.24 8.99
C LEU A 33 -5.37 12.44 9.64
N GLU A 34 -6.47 12.25 8.89
CA GLU A 34 -7.83 12.38 9.40
C GLU A 34 -8.08 11.43 10.57
N ARG A 35 -7.63 10.17 10.45
CA ARG A 35 -7.77 9.18 11.51
C ARG A 35 -6.96 9.54 12.75
N PHE A 36 -5.76 10.09 12.56
CA PHE A 36 -4.92 10.58 13.65
C PHE A 36 -5.61 11.74 14.38
N GLN A 37 -6.08 12.76 13.65
CA GLN A 37 -6.78 13.91 14.22
C GLN A 37 -8.02 13.50 15.02
N GLN A 38 -8.85 12.60 14.47
CA GLN A 38 -10.02 12.05 15.18
C GLN A 38 -9.63 11.36 16.49
N LYS A 39 -8.57 10.54 16.47
CA LYS A 39 -8.12 9.83 17.67
C LYS A 39 -7.52 10.78 18.70
N VAL A 40 -6.74 11.77 18.29
CA VAL A 40 -6.20 12.79 19.20
C VAL A 40 -7.32 13.60 19.86
N ALA A 41 -8.37 13.95 19.10
CA ALA A 41 -9.50 14.71 19.64
C ALA A 41 -10.36 13.93 20.63
N THR A 42 -10.35 12.59 20.58
CA THR A 42 -11.28 11.73 21.35
C THR A 42 -10.59 10.86 22.41
N SER A 43 -9.26 10.73 22.36
CA SER A 43 -8.52 9.80 23.22
C SER A 43 -7.81 10.53 24.35
N VAL A 44 -7.93 9.97 25.57
CA VAL A 44 -7.11 10.34 26.73
C VAL A 44 -5.73 9.62 26.71
N SER A 45 -5.56 8.68 25.78
CA SER A 45 -4.38 7.80 25.66
C SER A 45 -3.62 8.04 24.35
N CYS A 46 -2.33 7.66 24.34
CA CYS A 46 -1.45 7.78 23.18
C CYS A 46 -2.01 7.05 21.95
N VAL A 47 -1.93 7.69 20.78
CA VAL A 47 -2.36 7.11 19.51
C VAL A 47 -1.34 6.08 19.03
N ARG A 48 -1.72 4.80 19.14
CA ARG A 48 -0.93 3.68 18.62
C ARG A 48 -0.86 3.68 17.08
N PRO A 49 0.34 3.73 16.46
CA PRO A 49 0.52 3.81 15.00
C PRO A 49 -0.16 2.71 14.18
N GLU A 50 -0.30 1.51 14.73
CA GLU A 50 -0.94 0.33 14.13
C GLU A 50 -2.44 0.50 13.92
N ASN A 51 -3.07 1.45 14.61
CA ASN A 51 -4.49 1.77 14.42
C ASN A 51 -4.74 2.81 13.31
N LEU A 52 -3.69 3.25 12.64
CA LEU A 52 -3.75 4.24 11.57
C LEU A 52 -3.54 3.55 10.22
N PRO A 53 -4.21 4.02 9.15
CA PRO A 53 -3.92 3.60 7.78
C PRO A 53 -2.42 3.67 7.47
N PRO A 54 -1.80 2.71 6.74
CA PRO A 54 -0.39 2.80 6.37
C PRO A 54 -0.14 4.05 5.51
N THR A 55 1.10 4.54 5.46
CA THR A 55 1.45 5.60 4.50
C THR A 55 1.41 5.06 3.07
N SER A 56 1.24 5.94 2.08
CA SER A 56 1.21 5.54 0.67
C SER A 56 2.49 4.80 0.27
N SER A 57 3.65 5.23 0.77
CA SER A 57 4.95 4.60 0.52
C SER A 57 5.06 3.22 1.17
N ALA A 58 4.68 3.08 2.44
CA ALA A 58 4.73 1.79 3.13
C ALA A 58 3.84 0.75 2.44
N ALA A 59 2.63 1.16 2.06
CA ALA A 59 1.73 0.33 1.28
C ALA A 59 2.39 -0.07 -0.06
N LYS A 60 3.01 0.87 -0.77
CA LYS A 60 3.67 0.60 -2.07
C LYS A 60 4.77 -0.44 -1.97
N PHE A 61 5.71 -0.26 -1.04
CA PHE A 61 6.80 -1.20 -0.85
C PHE A 61 6.30 -2.57 -0.39
N HIS A 62 5.30 -2.61 0.50
CA HIS A 62 4.72 -3.87 0.95
C HIS A 62 4.07 -4.66 -0.20
N SER A 63 3.25 -4.03 -1.03
CA SER A 63 2.63 -4.73 -2.17
C SER A 63 3.63 -5.22 -3.21
N LEU A 64 4.68 -4.44 -3.47
CA LEU A 64 5.75 -4.86 -4.38
C LEU A 64 6.52 -6.06 -3.81
N HIS A 65 6.82 -6.04 -2.52
CA HIS A 65 7.48 -7.14 -1.84
C HIS A 65 6.64 -8.43 -1.89
N VAL A 66 5.36 -8.35 -1.56
CA VAL A 66 4.42 -9.50 -1.63
C VAL A 66 4.34 -10.04 -3.06
N TYR A 67 4.26 -9.17 -4.06
CA TYR A 67 4.27 -9.58 -5.46
C TYR A 67 5.53 -10.39 -5.78
N HIS A 68 6.72 -9.86 -5.49
CA HIS A 68 7.98 -10.57 -5.75
C HIS A 68 8.07 -11.89 -4.99
N GLN A 69 7.62 -11.93 -3.75
CA GLN A 69 7.59 -13.15 -2.95
C GLN A 69 6.72 -14.24 -3.59
N VAL A 70 5.54 -13.88 -4.10
CA VAL A 70 4.65 -14.80 -4.83
C VAL A 70 5.29 -15.27 -6.14
N GLN A 71 5.99 -14.41 -6.86
CA GLN A 71 6.70 -14.79 -8.09
C GLN A 71 7.80 -15.82 -7.80
N VAL A 72 8.56 -15.63 -6.72
CA VAL A 72 9.57 -16.60 -6.27
C VAL A 72 8.93 -17.95 -5.94
N TRP A 73 7.78 -17.97 -5.25
CA TRP A 73 7.05 -19.22 -4.96
C TRP A 73 6.53 -19.92 -6.21
N LYS A 74 6.28 -19.18 -7.29
CA LYS A 74 5.91 -19.72 -8.60
C LYS A 74 7.11 -20.23 -9.41
N GLY A 75 8.32 -20.17 -8.86
CA GLY A 75 9.55 -20.58 -9.53
C GLY A 75 10.13 -19.53 -10.49
N VAL A 76 9.62 -18.30 -10.47
CA VAL A 76 10.18 -17.20 -11.27
C VAL A 76 11.44 -16.68 -10.57
N THR A 77 12.59 -16.74 -11.24
CA THR A 77 13.84 -16.29 -10.64
C THR A 77 13.95 -14.77 -10.66
N THR A 78 14.82 -14.22 -9.81
CA THR A 78 15.09 -12.78 -9.80
C THR A 78 15.66 -12.28 -11.13
N LEU A 79 16.33 -13.14 -11.91
CA LEU A 79 16.75 -12.81 -13.27
C LEU A 79 15.55 -12.68 -14.21
N ASP A 80 14.59 -13.62 -14.15
CA ASP A 80 13.41 -13.62 -15.03
C ASP A 80 12.51 -12.40 -14.79
N LEU A 81 12.41 -11.95 -13.53
CA LEU A 81 11.70 -10.71 -13.18
C LEU A 81 12.36 -9.46 -13.77
N ARG A 82 13.69 -9.42 -13.86
CA ARG A 82 14.42 -8.30 -14.49
C ARG A 82 14.37 -8.36 -16.01
N TYR A 83 14.41 -9.55 -16.60
CA TYR A 83 14.35 -9.75 -18.05
C TYR A 83 12.96 -9.49 -18.63
N SER A 84 11.89 -9.81 -17.89
CA SER A 84 10.51 -9.56 -18.32
C SER A 84 10.09 -8.09 -18.22
N ASP A 85 10.81 -7.28 -17.43
CA ASP A 85 10.51 -5.87 -17.18
C ASP A 85 11.27 -4.88 -18.10
N GLY A 86 12.20 -5.40 -18.90
CA GLY A 86 13.11 -4.64 -19.78
C GLY A 86 12.76 -4.66 -21.28
N LYS A 87 11.58 -5.15 -21.66
CA LYS A 87 11.00 -5.00 -23.00
C LYS A 87 9.87 -3.98 -23.02
#